data_AF-A0A6A2ZHT1-F1
#
_entry.id   AF-A0A6A2ZHT1-F1
#
_cell.length_a   1.000
_cell.length_b   1.000
_cell.length_c   1.000
_cell.angle_alpha   90.00
_cell.angle_beta   90.00
_cell.angle_gamma   90.00
#
_symmetry.space_group_name_H-M   'P 1'
#
loop_
_entity.id
_entity.type
_entity.pdbx_description
1 polymer ?
#
loop_
_entity_poly.entity_id
_entity_poly.type
_entity_poly.pdbx_seq_one_letter_code
_entity_poly.pdbx_strand_id
1 'polypeptide(L)'
;MENLRHDRAVDIPNYDFKSYKSNIFAARRVNPSDVIILEGILIFHDPRVRELMNMKIFVDSDADVRLVRRIRRDTVEKGRDIGAVLDQYSKFVKPAFDDFILPTKKYADIIIPRGVDNHVAIDLIVQHIRTKLGQHELCKIYPNLYVIQSTFQIGGMHTLIRDAQTTKHDFVFYADRLIRLVAIFWFRCNFVFVNVMAQKIPFGFSVI
;
A
#
# COMPACT_ATOMS: atom_id res chain seq x y z
N MET A 1 14.67 0.11 3.08
CA MET A 1 13.96 -0.03 1.79
C MET A 1 14.47 -1.20 0.98
N GLU A 2 15.77 -1.26 0.68
CA GLU A 2 16.34 -2.35 -0.12
C GLU A 2 16.12 -3.74 0.49
N ASN A 3 16.25 -3.88 1.81
CA ASN A 3 15.91 -5.12 2.52
C ASN A 3 14.43 -5.53 2.36
N LEU A 4 13.50 -4.57 2.46
CA LEU A 4 12.06 -4.83 2.30
C LEU A 4 11.72 -5.26 0.86
N ARG A 5 12.47 -4.79 -0.13
CA ARG A 5 12.34 -5.20 -1.53
C ARG A 5 12.81 -6.64 -1.79
N HIS A 6 13.69 -7.16 -0.94
CA HIS A 6 14.21 -8.54 -1.01
C HIS A 6 13.51 -9.47 0.00
N ASP A 7 12.28 -9.13 0.42
CA ASP A 7 11.49 -9.89 1.40
C ASP A 7 12.17 -10.09 2.75
N ARG A 8 13.03 -9.15 3.16
CA ARG A 8 13.65 -9.15 4.48
C ARG A 8 12.98 -8.12 5.37
N ALA A 9 12.46 -8.59 6.50
CA ALA A 9 11.89 -7.71 7.51
C ALA A 9 12.96 -6.78 8.12
N VAL A 10 12.55 -5.56 8.46
CA VAL A 10 13.42 -4.48 8.94
C VAL A 10 12.87 -3.91 10.24
N ASP A 11 13.74 -3.58 11.17
CA ASP A 11 13.39 -2.88 12.40
C ASP A 11 13.50 -1.36 12.21
N ILE A 12 12.38 -0.66 12.38
CA ILE A 12 12.28 0.78 12.21
C ILE A 12 12.25 1.44 13.59
N PRO A 13 13.16 2.39 13.88
CA PRO A 13 13.15 3.08 15.16
C PRO A 13 11.89 3.94 15.30
N ASN A 14 11.24 3.87 16.46
CA ASN A 14 10.11 4.74 16.77
C ASN A 14 10.62 6.11 17.25
N TYR A 15 10.03 7.18 16.70
CA TYR A 15 10.31 8.55 17.10
C TYR A 15 9.19 9.09 17.98
N ASP A 16 9.53 9.61 19.16
CA ASP A 16 8.55 10.24 20.05
C ASP A 16 8.52 11.76 19.84
N PHE A 17 7.37 12.26 19.36
CA PHE A 17 7.14 13.68 19.12
C PHE A 17 6.96 14.51 20.40
N LYS A 18 6.73 13.88 21.56
CA LYS A 18 6.61 14.60 22.85
C LYS A 18 7.99 14.92 23.44
N SER A 19 8.89 13.95 23.44
CA SER A 19 10.23 14.07 24.02
C SER A 19 11.33 14.42 23.00
N TYR A 20 11.01 14.43 21.70
CA TYR A 20 11.93 14.68 20.59
C TYR A 20 13.11 13.70 20.49
N LYS A 21 12.97 12.48 21.03
CA LYS A 21 14.04 11.47 21.01
C LYS A 21 13.63 10.26 20.18
N SER A 22 14.62 9.70 19.47
CA SER A 22 14.54 8.39 18.82
C SER A 22 14.86 7.27 19.82
N ASN A 23 14.34 6.06 19.58
CA ASN A 23 14.67 4.84 20.33
C ASN A 23 14.17 4.79 21.79
N ILE A 24 13.14 5.55 22.14
CA ILE A 24 12.49 5.41 23.46
C ILE A 24 11.66 4.12 23.54
N PHE A 25 11.10 3.69 22.41
CA PHE A 25 10.30 2.48 22.32
C PHE A 25 11.02 1.39 21.52
N ALA A 26 10.63 0.14 21.73
CA ALA A 26 11.10 -0.98 20.94
C ALA A 26 10.93 -0.67 19.45
N ALA A 27 11.95 -1.00 18.66
CA ALA A 27 11.92 -0.81 17.22
C ALA A 27 10.71 -1.57 16.65
N ARG A 28 9.96 -0.92 15.77
CA ARG A 28 8.82 -1.53 15.10
C ARG A 28 9.35 -2.44 14.01
N ARG A 29 9.18 -3.75 14.19
CA ARG A 29 9.45 -4.73 13.12
C ARG A 29 8.44 -4.53 12.01
N VAL A 30 8.92 -4.18 10.83
CA VAL A 30 8.12 -4.09 9.61
C VAL A 30 8.42 -5.31 8.76
N ASN A 31 7.41 -6.12 8.56
CA ASN A 31 7.47 -7.28 7.67
C ASN A 31 7.31 -6.83 6.20
N PRO A 32 7.86 -7.59 5.24
CA PRO A 32 7.58 -7.38 3.82
C PRO A 32 6.06 -7.39 3.58
N SER A 33 5.62 -6.56 2.64
CA SER A 33 4.21 -6.42 2.28
C SER A 33 4.13 -6.10 0.79
N ASP A 34 3.06 -6.56 0.12
CA ASP A 34 2.86 -6.33 -1.31
C ASP A 34 2.77 -4.83 -1.65
N VAL A 35 2.31 -4.02 -0.68
CA VAL A 35 2.28 -2.56 -0.76
C VAL A 35 2.93 -1.96 0.48
N ILE A 36 3.90 -1.08 0.24
CA ILE A 36 4.58 -0.29 1.28
C ILE A 36 4.31 1.17 0.99
N ILE A 37 3.72 1.87 1.96
CA ILE A 37 3.46 3.31 1.87
C ILE A 37 4.51 4.00 2.71
N LEU A 38 5.32 4.84 2.07
CA LEU A 38 6.27 5.72 2.74
C LEU A 38 5.64 7.10 2.90
N GLU A 39 5.51 7.56 4.15
CA GLU A 39 4.98 8.89 4.45
C GLU A 39 6.05 9.79 5.10
N GLY A 40 6.15 11.05 4.65
CA GLY A 40 7.13 11.98 5.19
C GLY A 40 7.35 13.23 4.34
N ILE A 41 7.85 14.28 4.99
CA ILE A 41 8.01 15.62 4.40
C ILE A 41 9.23 15.77 3.48
N LEU A 42 10.23 14.87 3.57
CA LEU A 42 11.51 14.96 2.84
C LEU A 42 11.79 13.70 2.00
N ILE A 43 10.79 12.87 1.76
CA ILE A 43 10.93 11.59 1.06
C ILE A 43 11.54 11.75 -0.33
N PHE A 44 11.21 12.83 -1.04
CA PHE A 44 11.70 13.10 -2.39
C PHE A 44 13.06 13.82 -2.43
N HIS A 45 13.66 14.13 -1.28
CA HIS A 45 14.94 14.83 -1.23
C HIS A 45 16.10 13.96 -1.74
N ASP A 46 16.18 12.70 -1.28
CA ASP A 46 17.27 11.78 -1.67
C ASP A 46 16.94 11.05 -3.00
N PRO A 47 17.75 11.20 -4.06
CA PRO A 47 17.58 10.47 -5.32
C PRO A 47 17.49 8.95 -5.15
N ARG A 48 18.28 8.37 -4.25
CA ARG A 48 18.32 6.91 -4.05
C ARG A 48 16.99 6.37 -3.57
N VAL A 49 16.28 7.14 -2.76
CA VAL A 49 14.96 6.75 -2.26
C VAL A 49 13.91 6.90 -3.36
N ARG A 50 14.03 7.95 -4.19
CA ARG A 50 13.13 8.18 -5.34
C ARG A 50 13.19 7.06 -6.37
N GLU A 51 14.38 6.55 -6.66
CA GLU A 51 14.60 5.45 -7.62
C GLU A 51 13.99 4.12 -7.15
N LEU A 52 13.78 3.96 -5.85
CA LEU A 52 13.16 2.77 -5.28
C LEU A 52 11.63 2.81 -5.30
N MET A 53 11.01 3.94 -5.64
CA MET A 53 9.55 4.13 -5.61
C MET A 53 8.90 3.82 -6.94
N ASN A 54 7.83 3.01 -6.91
CA ASN A 54 7.01 2.74 -8.08
C ASN A 54 6.03 3.87 -8.40
N MET A 55 5.61 4.64 -7.40
CA MET A 55 4.63 5.72 -7.52
C MET A 55 4.97 6.83 -6.53
N LYS A 56 5.12 8.05 -7.00
CA LYS A 56 5.48 9.23 -6.21
C LYS A 56 4.32 10.21 -6.18
N ILE A 57 3.76 10.43 -5.00
CA ILE A 57 2.59 11.28 -4.80
C ILE A 57 2.98 12.49 -3.95
N PHE A 58 2.68 13.70 -4.44
CA PHE A 58 2.84 14.93 -3.68
C PHE A 58 1.47 15.52 -3.35
N VAL A 59 1.20 15.71 -2.07
CA VAL A 59 -0.04 16.37 -1.62
C VAL A 59 0.22 17.86 -1.55
N ASP A 60 -0.46 18.62 -2.41
CA ASP A 60 -0.38 20.06 -2.46
C ASP A 60 -1.57 20.70 -1.74
N SER A 61 -1.29 21.63 -0.85
CA SER A 61 -2.29 22.33 -0.06
C SER A 61 -1.83 23.74 0.22
N ASP A 62 -2.78 24.67 0.23
CA ASP A 62 -2.50 26.07 0.44
C ASP A 62 -1.83 26.32 1.80
N ALA A 63 -0.94 27.33 1.86
CA ALA A 63 -0.11 27.58 3.03
C ALA A 63 -0.92 27.95 4.27
N ASP A 64 -2.02 28.68 4.07
CA ASP A 64 -3.01 29.05 5.08
C ASP A 64 -3.75 27.83 5.63
N VAL A 65 -4.22 26.92 4.76
CA VAL A 65 -4.86 25.67 5.18
C VAL A 65 -3.90 24.81 6.01
N ARG A 66 -2.64 24.70 5.58
CA ARG A 66 -1.60 23.98 6.32
C ARG A 66 -1.31 24.61 7.68
N LEU A 67 -1.24 25.95 7.73
CA LEU A 67 -1.01 26.70 8.97
C LEU A 67 -2.18 26.53 9.95
N VAL A 68 -3.42 26.66 9.48
CA VAL A 68 -4.62 26.48 10.30
C VAL A 68 -4.69 25.06 10.86
N ARG A 69 -4.40 24.04 10.05
CA ARG A 69 -4.32 22.63 10.51
C ARG A 69 -3.25 22.46 11.59
N ARG A 70 -2.08 23.10 11.44
CA ARG A 70 -1.00 23.05 12.42
C ARG A 70 -1.37 23.72 13.73
N ILE A 71 -1.96 24.91 13.69
CA ILE A 71 -2.40 25.64 14.89
C ILE A 71 -3.43 24.81 15.65
N ARG A 72 -4.47 24.31 14.97
CA ARG A 72 -5.48 23.44 15.60
C ARG A 72 -4.84 22.24 16.30
N ARG A 73 -3.94 21.52 15.62
CA ARG A 73 -3.26 20.35 16.17
C ARG A 73 -2.37 20.72 17.37
N ASP A 74 -1.50 21.70 17.23
CA ASP A 74 -0.50 22.02 18.26
C ASP A 74 -1.11 22.77 19.47
N THR A 75 -2.24 23.47 19.30
CA THR A 75 -2.99 24.11 20.40
C THR A 75 -3.92 23.13 21.11
N VAL A 76 -4.73 22.34 20.37
CA VAL A 76 -5.72 21.43 20.97
C VAL A 76 -5.07 20.16 21.52
N GLU A 77 -4.12 19.55 20.79
CA GLU A 77 -3.56 18.25 21.19
C GLU A 77 -2.31 18.38 22.07
N LYS A 78 -1.59 19.51 21.98
CA LYS A 78 -0.30 19.71 22.67
C LYS A 78 -0.27 20.89 23.65
N GLY A 79 -1.37 21.64 23.77
CA GLY A 79 -1.50 22.74 24.72
C GLY A 79 -0.49 23.88 24.51
N ARG A 80 0.00 24.09 23.29
CA ARG A 80 0.99 25.14 22.99
C ARG A 80 0.31 26.49 22.77
N ASP A 81 1.00 27.55 23.18
CA ASP A 81 0.60 28.92 22.88
C ASP A 81 0.65 29.20 21.36
N ILE A 82 -0.34 29.96 20.89
CA ILE A 82 -0.51 30.28 19.46
C ILE A 82 0.65 31.16 18.98
N GLY A 83 1.11 32.11 19.78
CA GLY A 83 2.23 32.99 19.45
C GLY A 83 3.50 32.20 19.16
N ALA A 84 3.84 31.26 20.06
CA ALA A 84 4.99 30.38 19.88
C ALA A 84 4.91 29.51 18.60
N VAL A 85 3.70 29.05 18.23
CA VAL A 85 3.50 28.28 16.98
C VAL A 85 3.73 29.15 15.75
N LEU A 86 3.22 30.40 15.75
CA LEU A 86 3.39 31.35 14.64
C LEU A 86 4.84 31.79 14.47
N ASP A 87 5.55 32.05 15.57
CA ASP A 87 6.96 32.39 15.55
C ASP A 87 7.80 31.25 14.99
N GLN A 88 7.55 30.02 15.46
CA GLN A 88 8.24 28.83 14.94
C GLN A 88 7.93 28.63 13.45
N TYR A 89 6.68 28.83 13.04
CA TYR A 89 6.26 28.68 11.66
C TYR A 89 7.00 29.64 10.74
N SER A 90 7.03 30.92 11.10
CA SER A 90 7.64 31.98 10.30
C SER A 90 9.16 31.86 10.25
N LYS A 91 9.79 31.51 11.38
CA LYS A 91 11.25 31.47 11.51
C LYS A 91 11.87 30.21 10.89
N PHE A 92 11.22 29.06 10.97
CA PHE A 92 11.83 27.79 10.60
C PHE A 92 11.02 26.99 9.58
N VAL A 93 9.70 26.90 9.75
CA VAL A 93 8.88 25.94 8.98
C VAL A 93 8.65 26.43 7.56
N LYS A 94 8.30 27.70 7.39
CA LYS A 94 8.03 28.29 6.07
C LYS A 94 9.30 28.34 5.20
N PRO A 95 10.44 28.88 5.67
CA PRO A 95 11.68 28.86 4.88
C PRO A 95 12.10 27.42 4.52
N ALA A 96 12.04 26.48 5.47
CA ALA A 96 12.40 25.10 5.19
C ALA A 96 11.46 24.43 4.17
N PHE A 97 10.17 24.79 4.17
CA PHE A 97 9.24 24.31 3.16
C PHE A 97 9.59 24.86 1.77
N ASP A 98 9.83 26.16 1.66
CA ASP A 98 10.11 26.83 0.39
C ASP A 98 11.47 26.35 -0.20
N ASP A 99 12.48 26.15 0.65
CA ASP A 99 13.83 25.78 0.22
C ASP A 99 14.01 24.28 -0.04
N PHE A 100 13.40 23.40 0.78
CA PHE A 100 13.68 21.96 0.74
C PHE A 100 12.50 21.10 0.30
N ILE A 101 11.26 21.51 0.57
CA ILE A 101 10.09 20.65 0.33
C ILE A 101 9.46 20.99 -1.02
N LEU A 102 9.19 22.27 -1.27
CA LEU A 102 8.52 22.74 -2.49
C LEU A 102 9.29 22.37 -3.78
N PRO A 103 10.64 22.46 -3.85
CA PRO A 103 11.36 22.08 -5.06
C PRO A 103 11.27 20.58 -5.38
N THR A 104 10.97 19.74 -4.38
CA THR A 104 10.84 18.29 -4.59
C THR A 104 9.53 17.90 -5.26
N LYS A 105 8.55 18.80 -5.30
CA LYS A 105 7.26 18.63 -6.02
C LYS A 105 7.47 18.24 -7.49
N LYS A 106 8.54 18.70 -8.13
CA LYS A 106 8.87 18.38 -9.53
C LYS A 106 9.18 16.90 -9.78
N TYR A 107 9.49 16.14 -8.73
CA TYR A 107 9.78 14.70 -8.84
C TYR A 107 8.55 13.82 -8.62
N ALA A 108 7.37 14.41 -8.36
CA ALA A 108 6.15 13.66 -8.15
C ALA A 108 5.55 13.20 -9.48
N ASP A 109 5.04 11.98 -9.53
CA ASP A 109 4.29 11.46 -10.68
C ASP A 109 2.84 11.99 -10.64
N ILE A 110 2.29 12.16 -9.43
CA ILE A 110 0.94 12.67 -9.20
C ILE A 110 0.97 13.78 -8.15
N ILE A 111 0.27 14.89 -8.43
CA ILE A 111 0.06 15.97 -7.48
C ILE A 111 -1.43 16.02 -7.11
N ILE A 112 -1.74 15.87 -5.82
CA ILE A 112 -3.11 15.91 -5.31
C ILE A 112 -3.36 17.27 -4.67
N PRO A 113 -4.21 18.13 -5.26
CA PRO A 113 -4.64 19.35 -4.61
C PRO A 113 -5.63 19.04 -3.48
N ARG A 114 -5.66 19.89 -2.44
CA ARG A 114 -6.59 19.84 -1.30
C ARG A 114 -6.44 18.63 -0.36
N GLY A 115 -5.47 17.74 -0.63
CA GLY A 115 -5.14 16.62 0.24
C GLY A 115 -6.33 15.71 0.58
N VAL A 116 -6.57 15.51 1.89
CA VAL A 116 -7.56 14.55 2.42
C VAL A 116 -8.99 14.80 1.94
N ASP A 117 -9.33 16.06 1.61
CA ASP A 117 -10.67 16.44 1.17
C ASP A 117 -10.95 15.99 -0.29
N ASN A 118 -9.94 15.51 -1.01
CA ASN A 118 -10.05 15.07 -2.39
C ASN A 118 -10.28 13.55 -2.46
N HIS A 119 -11.48 13.12 -2.07
CA HIS A 119 -11.89 11.72 -2.09
C HIS A 119 -11.75 11.07 -3.47
N VAL A 120 -12.04 11.82 -4.54
CA VAL A 120 -11.91 11.33 -5.93
C VAL A 120 -10.46 10.95 -6.25
N ALA A 121 -9.48 11.75 -5.84
CA ALA A 121 -8.07 11.43 -6.05
C ALA A 121 -7.64 10.20 -5.24
N ILE A 122 -8.12 10.09 -4.00
CA ILE A 122 -7.85 8.93 -3.14
C ILE A 122 -8.43 7.66 -3.76
N ASP A 123 -9.67 7.70 -4.23
CA ASP A 123 -10.33 6.55 -4.87
C ASP A 123 -9.59 6.12 -6.14
N LEU A 124 -9.12 7.07 -6.96
CA LEU A 124 -8.30 6.77 -8.14
C LEU A 124 -6.98 6.06 -7.76
N ILE A 125 -6.32 6.48 -6.68
CA ILE A 125 -5.09 5.84 -6.20
C ILE A 125 -5.39 4.44 -5.67
N VAL A 126 -6.44 4.30 -4.86
CA VAL A 126 -6.87 3.00 -4.33
C VAL A 126 -7.24 2.05 -5.46
N GLN A 127 -7.97 2.52 -6.47
CA GLN A 127 -8.31 1.74 -7.64
C GLN A 127 -7.06 1.39 -8.45
N HIS A 128 -6.12 2.31 -8.63
CA HIS A 128 -4.86 2.04 -9.32
C HIS A 128 -4.05 0.94 -8.60
N ILE A 129 -3.91 1.04 -7.27
CA ILE A 129 -3.25 0.02 -6.45
C ILE A 129 -3.98 -1.31 -6.57
N ARG A 130 -5.31 -1.32 -6.46
CA ARG A 130 -6.13 -2.53 -6.63
C ARG A 130 -6.00 -3.13 -8.03
N THR A 131 -5.89 -2.32 -9.07
CA THR A 131 -5.65 -2.80 -10.43
C THR A 131 -4.23 -3.35 -10.57
N LYS A 132 -3.22 -2.73 -9.97
CA LYS A 132 -1.84 -3.24 -9.99
C LYS A 132 -1.66 -4.54 -9.20
N LEU A 133 -2.35 -4.67 -8.07
CA LEU A 133 -2.37 -5.90 -7.25
C LEU A 133 -3.30 -6.96 -7.84
N GLY A 134 -4.44 -6.54 -8.39
CA GLY A 134 -5.45 -7.36 -9.05
C GLY A 134 -5.09 -7.74 -10.49
N GLN A 135 -4.03 -7.15 -11.05
CA GLN A 135 -3.33 -7.63 -12.26
C GLN A 135 -2.56 -8.91 -11.90
N HIS A 136 -3.32 -9.96 -11.62
CA HIS A 136 -2.88 -11.33 -11.86
C HIS A 136 -2.84 -11.58 -13.37
N GLU A 137 -2.05 -10.80 -14.12
CA GLU A 137 -1.47 -11.32 -15.36
C GLU A 137 -0.29 -12.21 -14.98
N LEU A 138 -0.63 -13.25 -14.24
CA LEU A 138 0.19 -14.42 -13.96
C LEU A 138 0.80 -14.96 -15.27
N CYS A 139 0.09 -14.80 -16.40
CA CYS A 139 0.55 -15.12 -17.75
C CYS A 139 1.67 -14.20 -18.31
N LYS A 140 1.84 -12.97 -17.80
CA LYS A 140 2.92 -12.05 -18.21
C LYS A 140 4.22 -12.32 -17.46
N ILE A 141 4.12 -12.79 -16.21
CA ILE A 141 5.26 -13.11 -15.34
C ILE A 141 5.74 -14.55 -15.61
N TYR A 142 4.79 -15.46 -15.85
CA TYR A 142 5.04 -16.85 -16.20
C TYR A 142 4.41 -17.13 -17.57
N PRO A 143 5.20 -17.17 -18.66
CA PRO A 143 4.67 -17.44 -20.00
C PRO A 143 4.03 -18.83 -20.13
N ASN A 144 4.24 -19.70 -19.13
CA ASN A 144 3.67 -21.05 -19.00
C ASN A 144 2.43 -21.11 -18.10
N LEU A 145 1.91 -19.99 -17.60
CA LEU A 145 0.74 -19.95 -16.72
C LEU A 145 -0.51 -19.59 -17.50
N TYR A 146 -1.47 -20.51 -17.52
CA TYR A 146 -2.74 -20.35 -18.22
C TYR A 146 -3.88 -20.29 -17.21
N VAL A 147 -4.57 -19.16 -17.16
CA VAL A 147 -5.74 -18.98 -16.29
C VAL A 147 -6.97 -19.54 -16.99
N ILE A 148 -7.59 -20.56 -16.39
CA ILE A 148 -8.85 -21.11 -16.89
C ILE A 148 -9.94 -20.06 -16.65
N GLN A 149 -10.68 -19.72 -17.71
CA GLN A 149 -11.77 -18.76 -17.62
C GLN A 149 -12.84 -19.24 -16.63
N SER A 150 -13.11 -18.44 -15.60
CA SER A 150 -14.14 -18.75 -14.61
C SER A 150 -15.53 -18.62 -15.24
N THR A 151 -16.29 -19.73 -15.25
CA THR A 151 -17.71 -19.75 -15.64
C THR A 151 -18.59 -19.69 -14.39
N PHE A 152 -19.88 -19.35 -14.56
CA PHE A 152 -20.86 -19.41 -13.46
C PHE A 152 -20.89 -20.78 -12.75
N GLN A 153 -20.62 -21.86 -13.50
CA GLN A 153 -20.52 -23.21 -12.95
C GLN A 153 -19.28 -23.39 -12.06
N ILE A 154 -18.11 -22.91 -12.50
CA ILE A 154 -16.87 -22.96 -11.70
C ILE A 154 -16.98 -22.09 -10.46
N GLY A 155 -17.56 -20.89 -10.59
CA GLY A 155 -17.86 -20.01 -9.47
C GLY A 155 -18.78 -20.69 -8.43
N GLY A 156 -19.85 -21.35 -8.87
CA GLY A 156 -20.74 -22.11 -8.00
C GLY A 156 -20.04 -23.26 -7.28
N MET A 157 -19.20 -24.02 -8.00
CA MET A 157 -18.40 -25.11 -7.41
C MET A 157 -17.41 -24.59 -6.36
N HIS A 158 -16.75 -23.45 -6.60
CA HIS A 158 -15.88 -22.82 -5.60
C HIS A 158 -16.65 -22.36 -4.36
N THR A 159 -17.85 -21.81 -4.53
CA THR A 159 -18.70 -21.41 -3.39
C THR A 159 -19.04 -22.62 -2.53
N LEU A 160 -19.44 -23.74 -3.13
CA LEU A 160 -19.79 -24.97 -2.42
C LEU A 160 -18.58 -25.61 -1.69
N ILE A 161 -17.40 -25.61 -2.32
CA ILE A 161 -16.17 -26.14 -1.67
C ILE A 161 -15.71 -25.25 -0.51
N ARG A 162 -16.01 -23.95 -0.55
CA ARG A 162 -15.59 -22.95 0.46
C ARG A 162 -16.63 -22.74 1.56
N ASP A 163 -17.82 -23.30 1.42
CA ASP A 163 -18.83 -23.26 2.46
C ASP A 163 -18.44 -24.21 3.60
N ALA A 164 -18.47 -23.68 4.83
CA ALA A 164 -18.10 -24.40 6.04
C ALA A 164 -19.11 -25.50 6.40
N GLN A 165 -20.34 -25.44 5.87
CA GLN A 165 -21.40 -26.42 6.12
C GLN A 165 -21.42 -27.57 5.09
N THR A 166 -20.53 -27.57 4.11
CA THR A 166 -20.49 -28.59 3.06
C THR A 166 -20.11 -29.95 3.61
N THR A 167 -20.88 -30.98 3.24
CA THR A 167 -20.60 -32.35 3.67
C THR A 167 -19.31 -32.86 3.03
N LYS A 168 -18.63 -33.80 3.69
CA LYS A 168 -17.40 -34.42 3.15
C LYS A 168 -17.63 -35.04 1.78
N HIS A 169 -18.80 -35.62 1.55
CA HIS A 169 -19.15 -36.23 0.26
C HIS A 169 -19.27 -35.18 -0.84
N ASP A 170 -19.97 -34.08 -0.57
CA ASP A 170 -20.15 -32.99 -1.53
C ASP A 170 -18.84 -32.27 -1.82
N PHE A 171 -18.01 -32.07 -0.79
CA PHE A 171 -16.65 -31.52 -0.97
C PHE A 171 -15.84 -32.36 -1.96
N VAL A 172 -15.80 -33.69 -1.77
CA VAL A 172 -15.06 -34.60 -2.66
C VAL A 172 -15.64 -34.56 -4.08
N PHE A 173 -16.97 -34.56 -4.21
CA PHE A 173 -17.66 -34.52 -5.49
C PHE A 173 -17.33 -33.25 -6.29
N TYR A 174 -17.43 -32.07 -5.67
CA TYR A 174 -17.14 -30.80 -6.36
C TYR A 174 -15.64 -30.59 -6.58
N ALA A 175 -14.78 -31.07 -5.67
CA ALA A 175 -13.34 -31.03 -5.84
C ALA A 175 -12.89 -31.91 -7.03
N ASP A 176 -13.38 -33.15 -7.15
CA ASP A 176 -13.07 -34.02 -8.29
C ASP A 176 -13.50 -33.38 -9.62
N ARG A 177 -14.66 -32.70 -9.62
CA ARG A 177 -15.17 -32.01 -10.80
C ARG A 177 -14.30 -30.84 -11.23
N LEU A 178 -13.77 -30.05 -10.28
CA LEU A 178 -12.80 -29.00 -10.58
C LEU A 178 -11.46 -29.59 -11.06
N ILE A 179 -10.98 -30.66 -10.42
CA ILE A 179 -9.74 -31.33 -10.81
C ILE A 179 -9.84 -31.88 -12.23
N ARG A 180 -10.97 -32.48 -12.61
CA ARG A 180 -11.22 -32.95 -13.98
C ARG A 180 -11.20 -31.82 -15.00
N LEU A 181 -11.77 -30.64 -14.68
CA LEU A 181 -11.71 -29.49 -15.58
C LEU A 181 -10.27 -29.03 -15.80
N VAL A 182 -9.45 -29.03 -14.74
CA VAL A 182 -8.02 -28.72 -14.87
C VAL A 182 -7.28 -29.81 -15.63
N ALA A 183 -7.58 -31.09 -15.40
CA ALA A 183 -6.96 -32.21 -16.10
C ALA A 183 -7.31 -32.27 -17.59
N ILE A 184 -8.56 -31.97 -17.97
CA ILE A 184 -9.00 -31.86 -19.37
C ILE A 184 -8.28 -30.69 -20.05
N PHE A 185 -8.19 -29.55 -19.38
CA PHE A 185 -7.44 -28.40 -19.87
C PHE A 185 -5.94 -28.74 -20.03
N TRP A 186 -5.38 -29.48 -19.06
CA TRP A 186 -3.99 -29.94 -19.07
C TRP A 186 -3.70 -30.93 -20.21
N PHE A 187 -4.55 -31.93 -20.45
CA PHE A 187 -4.42 -32.87 -21.57
C PHE A 187 -4.44 -32.16 -22.93
N ARG A 188 -5.15 -31.03 -23.01
CA ARG A 188 -5.21 -30.21 -24.22
C ARG A 188 -3.97 -29.34 -24.41
N CYS A 189 -3.19 -29.12 -23.35
CA CYS A 189 -2.11 -28.13 -23.33
C CYS A 189 -0.71 -28.68 -22.97
N ASN A 190 -0.55 -29.96 -22.57
CA ASN A 190 0.71 -30.60 -22.15
C ASN A 190 1.58 -29.71 -21.22
N PHE A 191 1.39 -29.79 -19.88
CA PHE A 191 2.38 -29.51 -18.79
C PHE A 191 1.90 -28.72 -17.54
N VAL A 192 2.65 -29.00 -16.45
CA VAL A 192 2.84 -28.52 -15.05
C VAL A 192 1.81 -27.62 -14.35
N PHE A 193 1.39 -28.07 -13.15
CA PHE A 193 0.50 -27.40 -12.20
C PHE A 193 1.27 -26.44 -11.27
N VAL A 194 0.78 -25.20 -11.10
CA VAL A 194 1.06 -24.36 -9.92
C VAL A 194 -0.28 -24.08 -9.25
N ASN A 195 -0.41 -24.58 -8.03
CA ASN A 195 -1.63 -24.49 -7.22
C ASN A 195 -1.75 -23.08 -6.64
N VAL A 196 -2.45 -22.17 -7.33
CA VAL A 196 -2.87 -20.89 -6.73
C VAL A 196 -4.20 -21.13 -6.02
N MET A 197 -4.12 -21.75 -4.84
CA MET A 197 -5.12 -21.53 -3.80
C MET A 197 -5.05 -20.03 -3.48
N ALA A 198 -5.99 -19.26 -4.03
CA ALA A 198 -6.25 -17.89 -3.60
C ALA A 198 -6.75 -17.93 -2.14
N GLN A 199 -5.79 -18.09 -1.23
CA GLN A 199 -5.93 -17.75 0.17
C GLN A 199 -6.33 -16.27 0.19
N LYS A 200 -7.38 -15.93 0.95
CA LYS A 200 -7.58 -14.57 1.43
C LYS A 200 -6.29 -14.16 2.13
N ILE A 201 -5.40 -13.48 1.40
CA ILE A 201 -4.30 -12.75 2.01
C ILE A 201 -4.96 -11.51 2.63
N PRO A 202 -4.88 -11.32 3.95
CA PRO A 202 -5.23 -10.03 4.51
C PRO A 202 -4.21 -9.04 3.93
N PHE A 203 -4.64 -8.19 3.00
CA PHE A 203 -3.79 -7.15 2.44
C PHE A 203 -3.21 -6.32 3.59
N GLY A 204 -1.96 -6.60 3.94
CA GLY A 204 -1.24 -5.89 4.98
C GLY A 204 -0.74 -4.58 4.40
N PHE A 205 -1.37 -3.47 4.77
CA PHE A 205 -0.78 -2.15 4.55
C PHE A 205 0.23 -1.91 5.66
N SER A 206 1.52 -1.89 5.33
CA SER A 206 2.54 -1.33 6.21
C SER A 206 2.78 0.12 5.80
N VAL A 207 2.27 1.04 6.62
CA VAL A 207 2.68 2.46 6.57
C VAL A 207 3.97 2.57 7.36
N ILE A 208 5.04 2.98 6.68
CA ILE A 208 6.35 3.23 7.28
C ILE A 208 6.51 4.71 7.56
#